data_AF-X1SQ25-F1
#
_entry.id   AF-X1SQ25-F1
#
_cell.length_a   1.000
_cell.length_b   1.000
_cell.length_c   1.000
_cell.angle_alpha   90.00
_cell.angle_beta   90.00
_cell.angle_gamma   90.00
#
_symmetry.space_group_name_H-M   'P 1'
#
loop_
_entity.id
_entity.type
_entity.pdbx_description
1 polymer ?
#
loop_
_entity_poly.entity_id
_entity_poly.type
_entity_poly.pdbx_seq_one_letter_code
_entity_poly.pdbx_strand_id
1 'polypeptide(L)' 'MRECFVCGKLYEGGRETTCSDACHGELIKLLGAKFGEFKKVVDQTTGIAYRVPTRDIIEKGIKWRDLDRYPRWETGARG' A
#
# COMPACT_ATOMS: atom_id res chain seq x y z
N MET A 1 8.84 -24.26 -3.53
CA MET A 1 8.17 -23.95 -2.24
C MET A 1 8.67 -22.59 -1.77
N ARG A 2 7.79 -21.71 -1.27
CA ARG A 2 8.12 -20.34 -0.83
C ARG A 2 8.05 -20.26 0.69
N GLU A 3 8.78 -19.34 1.30
CA GLU A 3 8.68 -19.06 2.75
C GLU A 3 7.79 -17.83 2.98
N CYS A 4 6.81 -17.95 3.87
CA CYS A 4 5.92 -16.85 4.21
C CYS A 4 6.68 -15.77 4.98
N PHE A 5 6.71 -14.54 4.46
CA PHE A 5 7.42 -13.42 5.09
C PHE A 5 6.94 -13.12 6.51
N VAL A 6 5.68 -13.44 6.82
CA VAL A 6 5.08 -13.11 8.13
C VAL A 6 5.28 -14.21 9.17
N CYS A 7 5.22 -15.49 8.78
CA CYS A 7 5.22 -16.59 9.74
C CYS A 7 6.33 -17.63 9.53
N GLY A 8 7.19 -17.47 8.52
CA GLY A 8 8.32 -18.36 8.22
C GLY A 8 7.92 -19.76 7.72
N LYS A 9 6.62 -20.03 7.54
CA LYS A 9 6.17 -21.34 7.06
C LYS A 9 6.45 -21.50 5.57
N LEU A 10 6.93 -22.68 5.19
CA LEU A 10 7.01 -23.08 3.80
C LEU A 10 5.60 -23.36 3.25
N TYR A 11 5.30 -22.88 2.05
CA TYR A 11 4.01 -23.03 1.39
C TYR A 11 4.13 -23.19 -0.13
N GLU A 12 3.14 -23.85 -0.72
CA GLU A 12 3.04 -24.06 -2.17
C GLU A 12 1.96 -23.18 -2.82
N GLY A 13 0.82 -23.00 -2.13
CA GLY A 13 -0.29 -22.14 -2.53
C GLY A 13 -0.48 -20.96 -1.58
N GLY A 14 -0.76 -19.78 -2.13
CA GLY A 14 -0.89 -18.52 -1.40
C GLY A 14 -0.62 -17.32 -2.31
N ARG A 15 -0.37 -16.15 -1.70
CA ARG A 15 0.09 -14.96 -2.42
C ARG A 15 1.60 -15.02 -2.64
N GLU A 16 2.14 -14.04 -3.35
CA GLU A 16 3.55 -14.01 -3.73
C GLU A 16 4.51 -14.11 -2.53
N THR A 17 4.18 -13.44 -1.42
CA THR A 17 5.02 -13.32 -0.22
C THR A 17 4.38 -13.88 1.07
N THR A 18 3.12 -14.29 1.03
CA THR A 18 2.38 -14.76 2.23
C THR A 18 1.56 -16.02 1.95
N CYS A 19 1.55 -16.94 2.92
CA CYS A 19 0.87 -18.23 2.80
C CYS A 19 -0.65 -18.21 2.99
N SER A 20 -1.23 -17.12 3.50
CA SER A 20 -2.68 -17.02 3.75
C SER A 20 -3.13 -15.56 3.74
N ASP A 21 -4.44 -15.33 3.60
CA ASP A 21 -5.02 -13.98 3.69
C ASP A 21 -4.81 -13.34 5.07
N ALA A 22 -4.75 -14.15 6.13
CA ALA A 22 -4.41 -13.66 7.47
C ALA A 22 -2.97 -13.13 7.52
N CYS A 23 -1.99 -13.90 7.02
CA CYS A 23 -0.60 -13.44 6.93
C CYS A 23 -0.48 -12.22 6.00
N HIS A 24 -1.24 -12.20 4.91
CA HIS A 24 -1.28 -11.06 4.01
C HIS A 24 -1.79 -9.79 4.70
N GLY A 25 -2.90 -9.89 5.44
CA GLY A 25 -3.45 -8.76 6.21
C GLY A 25 -2.46 -8.21 7.24
N GLU A 26 -1.73 -9.08 7.93
CA GLU A 26 -0.66 -8.67 8.87
C GLU A 26 0.51 -7.99 8.15
N LEU A 27 0.92 -8.50 6.98
CA LEU A 27 1.94 -7.82 6.17
C LEU A 27 1.51 -6.40 5.81
N ILE A 28 0.28 -6.21 5.35
CA ILE A 28 -0.24 -4.87 5.02
C ILE A 28 -0.24 -3.93 6.23
N LYS A 29 -0.62 -4.43 7.42
CA LYS A 29 -0.56 -3.64 8.67
C LYS A 29 0.88 -3.24 9.01
N LEU A 30 1.82 -4.18 8.92
CA LEU A 30 3.25 -3.92 9.18
C LEU A 30 3.82 -2.88 8.22
N LEU A 31 3.49 -2.99 6.93
CA LEU A 31 3.91 -2.02 5.92
C LEU A 31 3.26 -0.65 6.15
N GLY A 32 1.97 -0.61 6.51
CA GLY A 32 1.28 0.62 6.88
C GLY A 32 1.88 1.29 8.12
N ALA A 33 2.25 0.52 9.16
CA ALA A 33 2.92 1.07 10.34
C ALA A 33 4.33 1.60 10.02
N LYS A 34 5.08 0.89 9.19
CA LYS A 34 6.45 1.27 8.81
C LYS A 34 6.52 2.47 7.87
N PHE A 35 5.62 2.52 6.89
CA PHE A 35 5.66 3.51 5.82
C PHE A 35 4.60 4.61 5.98
N GLY A 36 3.73 4.51 6.97
CA GLY A 36 2.57 5.39 7.15
C GLY A 36 1.34 4.86 6.42
N GLU A 37 0.16 5.20 6.95
CA GLU A 37 -1.13 4.75 6.41
C GLU A 37 -1.44 5.36 5.03
N PHE A 38 -0.89 6.54 4.75
CA PHE A 38 -1.07 7.27 3.49
C PHE A 38 0.26 7.74 2.91
N LYS A 39 0.33 7.76 1.58
CA LYS A 39 1.43 8.33 0.81
C LYS A 39 0.95 9.51 -0.02
N LYS A 40 1.83 10.50 -0.12
CA LYS A 40 1.67 11.61 -1.07
C LYS A 40 2.11 11.13 -2.44
N VAL A 41 1.18 11.06 -3.38
CA VAL A 41 1.47 10.74 -4.78
C VAL A 41 1.20 11.97 -5.62
N VAL A 42 2.18 12.37 -6.43
CA VAL A 42 2.09 13.58 -7.26
C VAL A 42 1.86 13.16 -8.71
N ASP A 43 0.78 13.66 -9.30
CA ASP A 43 0.58 13.61 -10.74
C ASP A 43 1.61 14.53 -11.40
N GLN A 44 2.56 13.97 -12.16
CA GLN A 44 3.61 14.75 -12.82
C GLN A 44 3.12 15.65 -13.95
N THR A 45 1.95 15.36 -14.53
CA THR A 45 1.35 16.14 -15.61
C THR A 45 0.65 17.39 -15.07
N THR A 46 -0.07 17.25 -13.96
CA THR A 46 -0.88 18.35 -13.37
C THR A 46 -0.24 19.01 -12.15
N GLY A 47 0.76 18.37 -11.54
CA GLY A 47 1.37 18.80 -10.28
C GLY A 47 0.50 18.57 -9.04
N ILE A 48 -0.73 18.03 -9.19
CA ILE A 48 -1.65 17.81 -8.07
C ILE A 48 -1.14 16.64 -7.23
N ALA A 49 -1.10 16.86 -5.91
CA ALA A 49 -0.77 15.83 -4.94
C ALA A 49 -2.04 15.19 -4.38
N TYR A 50 -2.01 13.87 -4.23
CA TYR A 50 -3.12 13.05 -3.74
C TYR A 50 -2.69 12.25 -2.51
N ARG A 51 -3.64 12.04 -1.60
CA ARG A 51 -3.50 11.23 -0.38
C ARG A 51 -3.99 9.82 -0.63
N VAL A 52 -3.04 8.97 -0.99
CA VAL A 52 -3.31 7.59 -1.41
C VAL A 52 -3.05 6.64 -0.22
N PRO A 53 -4.00 5.76 0.14
CA PRO A 53 -3.78 4.73 1.15
C PRO A 53 -2.62 3.80 0.74
N THR A 54 -1.69 3.55 1.65
CA THR A 54 -0.57 2.62 1.41
C THR A 54 -1.07 1.23 1.03
N ARG A 55 -2.19 0.79 1.61
CA ARG A 55 -2.85 -0.47 1.24
C ARG A 55 -3.26 -0.52 -0.23
N ASP A 56 -3.80 0.57 -0.79
CA ASP A 56 -4.22 0.60 -2.18
C ASP A 56 -3.02 0.52 -3.12
N ILE A 57 -1.90 1.16 -2.76
CA ILE A 57 -0.64 1.06 -3.50
C ILE A 57 -0.16 -0.39 -3.55
N ILE A 58 -0.19 -1.10 -2.42
CA ILE A 58 0.30 -2.47 -2.33
C ILE A 58 -0.65 -3.47 -3.02
N GLU A 59 -1.96 -3.35 -2.80
CA GLU A 59 -2.93 -4.35 -3.28
C GLU A 59 -3.31 -4.19 -4.75
N LYS A 60 -3.40 -2.95 -5.23
CA LYS A 60 -3.98 -2.64 -6.55
C LYS A 60 -2.96 -2.06 -7.51
N GLY A 61 -1.82 -1.59 -6.98
CA GLY A 61 -0.99 -0.61 -7.66
C GLY A 61 -1.74 0.72 -7.83
N ILE A 62 -1.04 1.74 -8.32
CA ILE A 62 -1.64 3.04 -8.66
C ILE A 62 -1.38 3.34 -10.12
N LYS A 63 -2.44 3.53 -10.88
CA LYS A 63 -2.36 4.06 -12.24
C LYS A 63 -2.59 5.55 -12.17
N TRP A 64 -1.87 6.29 -13.00
CA TRP A 64 -2.00 7.75 -13.12
C TRP A 64 -3.47 8.20 -13.30
N ARG A 65 -4.25 7.46 -14.09
CA ARG A 65 -5.67 7.74 -14.38
C ARG A 65 -6.62 7.57 -13.18
N ASP A 66 -6.19 6.88 -12.13
CA ASP A 66 -7.02 6.62 -10.95
C ASP A 66 -6.72 7.62 -9.81
N LEU A 67 -5.75 8.52 -9.99
CA LEU A 67 -5.34 9.47 -8.95
C LEU A 67 -6.45 10.43 -8.54
N ASP A 68 -7.31 10.81 -9.48
CA ASP A 68 -8.45 11.72 -9.28
C ASP A 68 -9.53 11.16 -8.34
N ARG A 69 -9.52 9.85 -8.08
CA ARG A 69 -10.42 9.19 -7.13
C ARG A 69 -10.00 9.37 -5.67
N TYR A 70 -8.77 9.81 -5.44
CA TYR A 70 -8.24 10.03 -4.10
C TYR A 70 -8.41 11.48 -3.66
N PRO A 71 -8.58 11.76 -2.36
CA PRO A 71 -8.60 13.12 -1.87
C PRO A 71 -7.25 13.80 -2.14
N ARG A 72 -7.28 15.11 -2.39
CA ARG A 72 -6.05 15.90 -2.54
C ARG A 72 -5.24 15.87 -1.25
N TRP A 73 -3.92 15.89 -1.37
CA TRP A 73 -3.03 16.06 -0.23
C TRP A 73 -3.04 17.52 0.19
N GLU A 74 -3.86 17.86 1.18
CA GLU A 74 -3.86 19.21 1.74
C GLU A 74 -2.50 19.51 2.38
N THR A 75 -1.75 20.47 1.84
CA THR A 75 -0.60 21.06 2.52
C THR A 75 -1.11 22.02 3.59
N GLY A 76 -1.58 21.47 4.71
CA GLY A 76 -2.30 22.26 5.71
C GLY A 76 -2.41 21.61 7.08
N ALA A 77 -1.30 21.21 7.69
CA ALA A 77 -1.21 21.10 9.14
C ALA A 77 0.11 21.75 9.58
N ARG A 78 0.08 23.08 9.73
CA ARG A 78 0.89 23.71 10.77
C ARG A 78 0.16 23.40 12.07
N GLY A 79 0.70 22.46 12.83
CA GLY A 79 0.38 22.22 14.23
C GLY A 79 1.68 22.26 14.99
#